data_AF-A0AAV4ZSJ8-F1
#
_entry.id   AF-A0AAV4ZSJ8-F1
#
_cell.length_a   1.000
_cell.length_b   1.000
_cell.length_c   1.000
_cell.angle_alpha   90.00
_cell.angle_beta   90.00
_cell.angle_gamma   90.00
#
_symmetry.space_group_name_H-M   'P 1'
#
loop_
_entity.id
_entity.type
_entity.pdbx_description
1 polymer ?
#
loop_
_entity_poly.entity_id
_entity_poly.type
_entity_poly.pdbx_seq_one_letter_code
_entity_poly.pdbx_strand_id
1 'polypeptide(L)'
;MLRIVSAAAGALAGFAMAVAFRPTLFGETVPLAVALSDDTLDEPYRNLILQNLLLAMAAGSVAGILLLPTFLPRVQPAVPAPPLRRPQG
;
A
#
# COMPACT_ATOMS: atom_id res chain seq x y z
N MET A 1 10.23 -0.27 -12.94
CA MET A 1 10.59 0.75 -11.93
C MET A 1 9.35 1.33 -11.24
N LEU A 2 8.36 1.88 -11.97
CA LEU A 2 7.16 2.51 -11.38
C LEU A 2 6.33 1.59 -10.45
N ARG A 3 6.17 0.31 -10.80
CA ARG A 3 5.49 -0.69 -9.93
C ARG A 3 6.20 -0.89 -8.58
N ILE A 4 7.53 -0.90 -8.59
CA ILE A 4 8.35 -1.08 -7.38
C ILE A 4 8.21 0.15 -6.48
N VAL A 5 8.27 1.35 -7.05
CA VAL A 5 8.08 2.61 -6.30
C VAL A 5 6.67 2.68 -5.70
N SER A 6 5.65 2.25 -6.43
CA SER A 6 4.26 2.26 -5.94
C SER A 6 4.01 1.22 -4.86
N ALA A 7 4.61 0.03 -5.01
CA ALA A 7 4.60 -1.00 -3.96
C ALA A 7 5.30 -0.52 -2.69
N ALA A 8 6.45 0.15 -2.82
CA ALA A 8 7.19 0.70 -1.68
C ALA A 8 6.43 1.83 -0.98
N ALA A 9 5.84 2.75 -1.75
CA ALA A 9 5.01 3.83 -1.20
C ALA A 9 3.76 3.27 -0.49
N GLY A 10 3.12 2.26 -1.09
CA GLY A 10 2.00 1.56 -0.49
C GLY A 10 2.39 0.84 0.81
N ALA A 11 3.52 0.15 0.83
CA ALA A 11 4.03 -0.51 2.03
C ALA A 11 4.31 0.48 3.16
N LEU A 12 4.93 1.62 2.85
CA LEU A 12 5.17 2.72 3.80
C LEU A 12 3.87 3.29 4.37
N ALA A 13 2.86 3.52 3.52
CA ALA A 13 1.55 3.99 3.97
C ALA A 13 0.85 2.96 4.88
N GLY A 14 0.93 1.67 4.51
CA GLY A 14 0.42 0.57 5.33
C GLY A 14 1.10 0.48 6.69
N PHE A 15 2.43 0.58 6.72
CA PHE A 15 3.21 0.63 7.96
C PHE A 15 2.78 1.80 8.85
N ALA A 16 2.69 3.00 8.29
CA ALA A 16 2.27 4.20 9.03
C ALA A 16 0.88 4.04 9.65
N MET A 17 -0.05 3.43 8.91
CA MET A 17 -1.39 3.12 9.42
C MET A 17 -1.35 2.10 10.56
N ALA A 18 -0.55 1.05 10.48
CA ALA A 18 -0.41 0.07 11.56
C ALA A 18 0.26 0.66 12.82
N VAL A 19 1.16 1.63 12.66
CA VAL A 19 1.75 2.37 13.79
C VAL A 19 0.74 3.33 14.42
N ALA A 20 -0.12 3.97 13.62
CA ALA A 20 -1.16 4.85 14.11
C ALA A 20 -2.30 4.07 14.82
N PHE A 21 -2.72 2.95 14.21
CA PHE A 21 -3.78 2.07 14.70
C PHE A 21 -3.18 0.77 15.23
N ARG A 22 -2.52 0.88 16.38
CA ARG A 22 -1.94 -0.27 17.06
C ARG A 22 -3.03 -1.20 17.58
N PRO A 23 -2.75 -2.51 17.63
CA PRO A 23 -3.70 -3.46 18.19
C PRO A 23 -3.94 -3.17 19.68
N THR A 24 -5.17 -3.42 20.12
CA THR A 24 -5.60 -3.28 21.51
C THR A 24 -5.86 -4.65 22.13
N LEU A 25 -5.29 -4.90 23.30
CA LEU A 25 -5.53 -6.10 24.11
C LEU A 25 -6.03 -5.67 25.48
N PHE A 26 -7.13 -6.27 25.94
CA PHE A 26 -7.76 -5.96 27.23
C PHE A 26 -8.07 -4.46 27.44
N GLY A 27 -8.31 -3.71 26.36
CA GLY A 27 -8.61 -2.28 26.41
C GLY A 27 -7.38 -1.37 26.38
N GLU A 28 -6.16 -1.92 26.42
CA GLU A 28 -4.92 -1.16 26.30
C GLU A 28 -4.27 -1.36 24.93
N THR A 29 -3.74 -0.28 24.37
CA THR A 29 -2.96 -0.34 23.13
C THR A 29 -1.61 -0.97 23.39
N VAL A 30 -1.25 -2.02 22.64
CA VAL A 30 0.05 -2.67 22.82
C VAL A 30 1.16 -1.68 22.42
N PRO A 31 2.16 -1.44 23.29
CA PRO A 31 3.20 -0.46 23.01
C PRO A 31 4.16 -0.95 21.93
N LEU A 32 4.60 -0.04 21.06
CA LEU A 32 5.48 -0.40 19.94
C LEU A 32 6.85 -0.93 20.40
N ALA A 33 7.29 -0.55 21.62
CA ALA A 33 8.52 -1.02 22.23
C ALA A 33 8.54 -2.56 22.42
N VAL A 34 7.37 -3.18 22.57
CA VAL A 34 7.23 -4.64 22.69
C VAL A 34 7.69 -5.36 21.42
N ALA A 35 7.62 -4.70 20.25
CA ALA A 35 8.17 -5.24 19.01
C ALA A 35 9.70 -5.46 19.07
N LEU A 36 10.39 -4.72 19.93
CA LEU A 36 11.84 -4.76 20.15
C LEU A 36 12.20 -5.41 21.49
N SER A 37 11.22 -5.92 22.23
CA SER A 37 11.47 -6.57 23.52
C SER A 37 12.08 -7.95 23.27
N ASP A 38 13.12 -8.27 24.03
CA ASP A 38 13.76 -9.59 24.05
C ASP A 38 13.17 -10.50 25.14
N ASP A 39 12.20 -10.01 25.93
CA ASP A 39 11.55 -10.81 26.97
C ASP A 39 10.62 -11.88 26.35
N THR A 40 10.79 -13.12 26.80
CA THR A 40 9.94 -14.25 26.44
C THR A 40 8.49 -14.09 26.90
N LEU A 41 8.22 -13.32 27.96
CA LEU A 41 6.85 -13.03 28.40
C LEU A 41 6.10 -12.09 27.45
N ASP A 42 6.85 -11.25 26.72
CA ASP A 42 6.33 -10.30 25.74
C ASP A 42 6.10 -10.94 24.36
N GLU A 43 6.56 -12.17 24.15
CA GLU A 43 6.50 -12.89 22.88
C GLU A 43 5.11 -12.91 22.19
N PRO A 44 3.97 -13.18 22.88
CA PRO A 44 2.67 -13.14 22.22
C PRO A 44 2.29 -11.72 21.76
N TYR A 45 2.62 -10.70 22.55
CA TYR A 45 2.34 -9.30 22.23
C TYR A 45 3.25 -8.78 21.09
N ARG A 46 4.52 -9.20 21.10
CA ARG A 46 5.49 -8.95 20.04
C ARG A 46 5.01 -9.54 18.73
N ASN A 47 4.61 -10.81 18.74
CA ASN A 47 4.08 -11.48 17.55
C ASN A 47 2.83 -10.77 17.00
N LEU A 48 1.94 -10.34 17.88
CA LEU A 48 0.73 -9.62 17.49
C LEU A 48 1.04 -8.28 16.82
N ILE A 49 1.96 -7.47 17.38
CA ILE A 49 2.39 -6.21 16.76
C ILE A 49 3.10 -6.46 15.42
N LEU A 50 4.06 -7.39 15.40
CA LEU A 50 4.82 -7.68 14.19
C LEU A 50 3.91 -8.20 13.08
N GLN A 51 2.95 -9.07 13.41
CA GLN A 51 1.97 -9.54 12.44
C GLN A 51 1.09 -8.40 11.91
N ASN A 52 0.63 -7.49 12.76
CA ASN A 52 -0.14 -6.32 12.34
C ASN A 52 0.67 -5.41 11.39
N LEU A 53 1.92 -5.11 11.74
CA LEU A 53 2.82 -4.29 10.93
C LEU A 53 3.10 -4.94 9.56
N LEU A 54 3.43 -6.23 9.55
CA LEU A 54 3.73 -6.98 8.33
C LEU A 54 2.49 -7.09 7.42
N LEU A 55 1.33 -7.39 8.00
CA LEU A 55 0.08 -7.51 7.26
C LEU A 55 -0.33 -6.17 6.65
N ALA A 56 -0.18 -5.07 7.40
CA ALA A 56 -0.49 -3.73 6.89
C ALA A 56 0.48 -3.28 5.79
N MET A 57 1.78 -3.58 5.91
CA MET A 57 2.74 -3.34 4.84
C MET A 57 2.39 -4.14 3.58
N ALA A 58 2.03 -5.42 3.73
CA ALA A 58 1.60 -6.25 2.61
C ALA A 58 0.34 -5.69 1.95
N ALA A 59 -0.70 -5.40 2.73
CA ALA A 59 -1.95 -4.82 2.24
C ALA A 59 -1.73 -3.46 1.56
N GLY A 60 -0.90 -2.60 2.17
CA GLY A 60 -0.52 -1.31 1.61
C GLY A 60 0.24 -1.45 0.29
N SER A 61 1.18 -2.38 0.20
CA SER A 61 1.93 -2.64 -1.05
C SER A 61 1.01 -3.10 -2.18
N VAL A 62 0.06 -3.98 -1.89
CA VAL A 62 -0.95 -4.46 -2.84
C VAL A 62 -1.84 -3.30 -3.28
N ALA A 63 -2.33 -2.49 -2.34
CA ALA A 63 -3.13 -1.30 -2.65
C ALA A 63 -2.37 -0.30 -3.52
N GLY A 64 -1.09 -0.03 -3.23
CA GLY A 64 -0.24 0.84 -4.03
C GLY A 64 -0.05 0.35 -5.47
N ILE A 65 0.09 -0.96 -5.67
CA ILE A 65 0.15 -1.56 -7.01
C ILE A 65 -1.20 -1.47 -7.72
N LEU A 66 -2.30 -1.76 -7.02
CA LEU A 66 -3.66 -1.75 -7.60
C LEU A 66 -4.14 -0.34 -7.98
N LEU A 67 -3.65 0.69 -7.27
CA LEU A 67 -3.95 2.09 -7.57
C LEU A 67 -3.02 2.69 -8.63
N LEU A 68 -1.92 2.04 -9.00
CA LEU A 68 -1.04 2.51 -10.07
C LEU A 68 -1.76 2.90 -11.39
N PRO A 69 -2.70 2.10 -11.94
CA PRO A 69 -3.36 2.43 -13.19
C PRO A 69 -4.38 3.58 -13.10
N THR A 70 -4.84 4.00 -11.92
CA THR A 70 -5.75 5.16 -11.80
C THR A 70 -5.03 6.50 -11.94
N PHE A 71 -3.74 6.55 -11.61
CA PHE A 71 -2.92 7.78 -11.69
C PHE A 71 -2.16 7.91 -13.01
N LEU A 72 -2.11 6.87 -13.83
CA LEU A 72 -1.53 6.94 -15.17
C LEU A 72 -2.60 7.49 -16.13
N PRO A 73 -2.39 8.65 -16.79
CA PRO A 73 -3.26 9.06 -17.86
C PRO A 73 -3.25 7.95 -18.91
N ARG A 74 -4.44 7.42 -19.25
CA ARG A 74 -4.61 6.56 -20.42
C ARG A 74 -4.08 7.35 -21.61
N VAL A 75 -2.87 7.03 -22.06
CA VAL A 75 -2.41 7.43 -23.38
C VAL A 75 -3.27 6.63 -24.34
N GLN A 76 -4.44 7.17 -24.68
CA GLN A 76 -5.23 6.64 -25.78
C GLN A 76 -4.34 6.76 -27.02
N PRO A 77 -4.06 5.67 -27.75
CA PRO A 77 -3.48 5.81 -29.07
C PRO A 77 -4.46 6.68 -29.87
N ALA A 78 -4.01 7.87 -30.26
CA ALA A 78 -4.81 8.78 -31.06
C ALA A 78 -5.26 8.01 -32.31
N VAL A 79 -6.55 7.70 -32.39
CA VAL A 79 -7.14 7.13 -33.60
C VAL A 79 -6.92 8.18 -34.68
N PRO A 80 -6.14 7.90 -35.75
CA PRO A 80 -5.95 8.86 -36.81
C PRO A 80 -7.33 9.17 -37.41
N ALA A 81 -7.72 10.45 -37.36
CA ALA A 81 -9.00 10.89 -37.89
C ALA A 81 -9.15 10.44 -39.35
N PRO A 82 -10.30 9.89 -39.75
CA PRO A 82 -10.51 9.47 -41.14
C PRO A 82 -10.33 10.67 -42.08
N PRO A 83 -9.62 10.51 -43.22
CA PRO A 83 -9.38 11.61 -44.13
C PRO A 83 -10.71 12.14 -44.67
N LEU A 84 -10.96 13.43 -44.46
CA LEU A 84 -12.10 14.15 -45.06
C LEU A 84 -11.97 14.07 -46.59
N ARG A 85 -12.78 13.24 -47.24
CA ARG A 85 -12.92 13.26 -48.70
C ARG A 85 -13.46 14.64 -49.09
N ARG A 86 -12.66 15.44 -49.79
CA ARG A 86 -13.15 16.65 -50.46
C ARG A 86 -14.19 16.25 -51.50
N PRO A 87 -15.30 16.99 -51.62
CA PRO A 87 -16.26 16.76 -52.70
C PRO A 87 -15.55 17.02 -54.02
N GLN A 88 -15.58 16.03 -54.92
CA GLN A 88 -15.21 16.22 -56.31
C GLN A 88 -16.30 17.06 -56.95
N GLY A 89 -15.95 18.29 -57.34
CA GLY A 89 -16.76 19.11 -58.24
C GLY A 89 -16.64 18.65 -59.68
#